data_AF-A0A527CZ22-F1
#
_entry.id   AF-A0A527CZ22-F1
#
_cell.length_a   1.000
_cell.length_b   1.000
_cell.length_c   1.000
_cell.angle_alpha   90.00
_cell.angle_beta   90.00
_cell.angle_gamma   90.00
#
_symmetry.space_group_name_H-M   'P 1'
#
loop_
_entity.id
_entity.type
_entity.pdbx_description
1 polymer ?
#
loop_
_entity_poly.entity_id
_entity_poly.type
_entity_poly.pdbx_seq_one_letter_code
_entity_poly.pdbx_strand_id
1 'polypeptide(L)' 'TCEGGDLHIDVPADNIGFIAALEVAGFAPTFTTTRMYKGPAPKLGLQRLFGVTTLELG' A
#
# COMPACT_ATOMS: atom_id res chain seq x y z
N THR A 1 -16.47 -14.08 2.16
CA THR A 1 -15.38 -14.53 1.27
C THR A 1 -15.52 -13.77 -0.02
N CYS A 2 -14.46 -13.13 -0.52
CA CYS A 2 -14.51 -12.52 -1.84
C CYS A 2 -14.66 -13.65 -2.86
N GLU A 3 -15.74 -13.68 -3.62
CA GLU A 3 -15.95 -14.70 -4.65
C GLU A 3 -15.08 -14.37 -5.87
N GLY A 4 -13.91 -15.01 -5.96
CA GLY A 4 -13.25 -15.32 -7.23
C GLY A 4 -12.37 -14.24 -7.87
N GLY A 5 -11.43 -13.65 -7.14
CA GLY A 5 -10.38 -12.80 -7.73
C GLY A 5 -9.17 -12.57 -6.82
N ASP A 6 -8.03 -12.20 -7.41
CA ASP A 6 -6.83 -11.83 -6.67
C ASP A 6 -7.05 -10.53 -5.89
N LEU A 7 -6.58 -10.50 -4.64
CA LEU A 7 -6.65 -9.32 -3.78
C LEU A 7 -5.32 -8.58 -3.83
N HIS A 8 -5.39 -7.31 -4.23
CA HIS A 8 -4.23 -6.41 -4.27
C HIS A 8 -4.43 -5.25 -3.30
N ILE A 9 -3.35 -4.89 -2.60
CA ILE A 9 -3.30 -3.75 -1.70
C ILE A 9 -2.02 -2.99 -2.02
N ASP A 10 -2.12 -1.71 -2.35
CA ASP A 10 -0.95 -0.83 -2.51
C ASP A 10 -0.62 -0.20 -1.14
N VAL A 11 0.51 -0.60 -0.59
CA VAL A 11 0.94 -0.30 0.79
C VAL A 11 2.12 0.66 0.74
N PRO A 12 2.11 1.77 1.52
CA PRO A 12 3.28 2.62 1.66
C PRO A 12 4.49 1.85 2.17
N ALA A 13 5.62 1.92 1.45
CA ALA A 13 6.85 1.20 1.77
C ALA A 13 7.37 1.45 3.20
N ASP A 14 7.07 2.62 3.78
CA ASP A 14 7.47 2.99 5.13
C ASP A 14 6.68 2.27 6.23
N ASN A 15 5.54 1.64 5.92
CA ASN A 15 4.72 0.89 6.87
C ASN A 15 5.17 -0.57 6.98
N ILE A 16 6.41 -0.76 7.44
CA ILE A 16 7.08 -2.06 7.56
C ILE A 16 6.28 -3.04 8.42
N GLY A 17 5.64 -2.55 9.49
CA GLY A 17 4.83 -3.37 10.38
C GLY A 17 3.61 -3.97 9.67
N PHE A 18 2.96 -3.21 8.79
CA PHE A 18 1.83 -3.73 8.02
C PHE A 18 2.27 -4.67 6.90
N ILE A 19 3.40 -4.38 6.24
CA ILE A 19 3.99 -5.28 5.24
C ILE A 19 4.26 -6.67 5.88
N ALA A 20 4.90 -6.71 7.04
CA ALA A 20 5.15 -7.98 7.75
C ALA A 20 3.84 -8.72 8.12
N ALA A 21 2.79 -7.99 8.50
CA ALA A 21 1.49 -8.60 8.78
C ALA A 21 0.85 -9.20 7.53
N LEU A 22 0.99 -8.56 6.36
CA LEU A 22 0.51 -9.06 5.08
C LEU A 22 1.29 -10.30 4.62
N GLU A 23 2.61 -10.32 4.79
CA GLU A 23 3.44 -11.51 4.51
C GLU A 23 2.98 -12.73 5.34
N VAL A 24 2.72 -12.53 6.64
CA VAL A 24 2.16 -13.59 7.52
C VAL A 24 0.76 -14.02 7.07
N ALA A 25 -0.03 -13.10 6.50
CA ALA A 25 -1.35 -13.39 5.94
C ALA A 25 -1.30 -14.06 4.55
N GLY A 26 -0.11 -14.31 3.99
CA GLY A 26 0.08 -15.00 2.71
C GLY A 26 0.14 -14.09 1.48
N PHE A 27 0.24 -12.77 1.66
CA PHE A 27 0.51 -11.85 0.56
C PHE A 27 1.98 -11.86 0.18
N ALA A 28 2.26 -11.51 -1.06
CA ALA A 28 3.62 -11.30 -1.57
C ALA A 28 3.68 -9.98 -2.35
N PRO A 29 4.80 -9.22 -2.30
CA PRO A 29 5.00 -8.07 -3.16
C PRO A 29 4.96 -8.47 -4.64
N THR A 30 4.18 -7.75 -5.44
CA THR A 30 4.05 -8.03 -6.88
C THR A 30 4.77 -7.00 -7.74
N PHE A 31 4.74 -5.73 -7.36
CA PHE A 31 5.48 -4.63 -7.99
C PHE A 31 5.66 -3.46 -7.01
N THR A 32 6.39 -2.44 -7.44
CA THR A 32 6.63 -1.22 -6.65
C THR A 32 6.18 0.00 -7.43
N THR A 33 5.49 0.91 -6.76
CA THR A 33 5.10 2.22 -7.26
C THR A 33 5.87 3.32 -6.55
N THR A 34 5.97 4.49 -7.18
CA THR A 34 6.48 5.69 -6.52
C THR A 34 5.35 6.71 -6.47
N ARG A 35 5.00 7.18 -5.27
CA ARG A 35 4.04 8.27 -5.15
C ARG A 35 4.69 9.58 -5.58
N MET A 36 4.08 10.25 -6.55
CA MET A 36 4.57 11.51 -7.11
C MET A 36 3.75 12.68 -6.58
N TYR A 37 4.42 13.79 -6.25
CA TYR A 37 3.78 15.04 -5.87
C TYR A 37 4.24 16.16 -6.79
N LYS A 38 3.31 17.04 -7.18
CA LYS A 38 3.69 18.31 -7.80
C LYS A 38 4.15 19.26 -6.69
N GLY A 39 5.46 19.47 -6.59
CA GLY A 39 6.06 20.27 -5.51
C GLY A 39 6.40 19.43 -4.27
N PRO A 40 6.55 20.05 -3.09
CA PRO A 40 6.90 19.34 -1.87
C PRO A 40 5.87 18.27 -1.50
N ALA A 41 6.35 17.12 -1.01
CA ALA A 41 5.47 16.10 -0.47
C ALA A 41 4.67 16.64 0.73
N PRO A 42 3.37 16.33 0.85
CA PRO A 42 2.59 16.68 2.02
C PRO A 42 3.11 15.99 3.27
N LYS A 43 2.94 16.61 4.43
CA LYS A 43 3.24 15.99 5.72
C LYS A 43 2.19 14.93 6.03
N LEU A 44 2.55 13.66 5.87
CA LEU A 44 1.68 12.51 6.13
C LEU A 44 2.23 11.67 7.28
N GLY A 45 1.34 11.15 8.12
CA GLY A 45 1.69 10.11 9.08
C GLY A 45 1.68 8.75 8.40
N LEU A 46 2.72 8.43 7.62
CA LEU A 46 2.77 7.21 6.77
C LEU A 46 2.54 5.91 7.55
N GLN A 47 2.94 5.88 8.82
CA GLN A 47 2.70 4.75 9.74
C GLN A 47 1.22 4.49 10.07
N ARG A 48 0.32 5.42 9.69
CA ARG A 48 -1.13 5.29 9.86
C ARG A 48 -1.84 4.99 8.53
N LEU A 49 -1.10 4.86 7.43
CA LEU A 49 -1.62 4.57 6.11
C LEU A 49 -1.36 3.09 5.79
N PHE A 50 -2.44 2.35 5.56
CA PHE A 50 -2.40 0.91 5.29
C PHE A 50 -2.67 0.60 3.82
N GLY A 51 -3.30 1.53 3.10
CA GLY A 51 -3.54 1.40 1.67
C GLY A 51 -3.94 2.73 1.04
N VAL A 52 -3.76 2.84 -0.27
CA VAL A 52 -4.37 3.92 -1.05
C VAL A 52 -5.82 3.58 -1.38
N THR A 53 -6.69 4.59 -1.44
CA THR A 53 -8.12 4.39 -1.71
C THR A 53 -8.39 4.01 -3.17
N THR A 54 -7.50 4.38 -4.08
CA THR A 54 -7.57 4.10 -5.52
C THR A 54 -6.17 4.02 -6.10
N LEU A 55 -5.95 3.06 -6.99
CA LEU A 55 -4.66 2.87 -7.67
C LEU A 55 -4.41 3.92 -8.76
N GLU A 56 -5.47 4.57 -9.26
CA GLU A 56 -5.35 5.57 -10.34
C GLU A 56 -5.08 6.99 -9.80
N LEU A 57 -5.53 7.28 -8.58
CA LEU A 57 -5.46 8.63 -8.02
C LEU A 57 -4.49 8.78 -6.84
N GLY A 58 -3.99 7.66 -6.30
CA GLY A 58 -2.84 7.61 -5.39
C GLY A 58 -2.90 8.56 -4.21
#